data_AF-L8B053-F1
#
_entry.id   AF-L8B053-F1
#
_cell.length_a   1.000
_cell.length_b   1.000
_cell.length_c   1.000
_cell.angle_alpha   90.00
_cell.angle_beta   90.00
_cell.angle_gamma   90.00
#
_symmetry.space_group_name_H-M   'P 1'
#
loop_
_entity.id
_entity.type
_entity.pdbx_description
1 polymer ?
#
loop_
_entity_poly.entity_id
_entity_poly.type
_entity_poly.pdbx_seq_one_letter_code
_entity_poly.pdbx_strand_id
1 'polypeptide(L)'
;GSENSKGSEHTVNGKMYPAELHLVHWNADKYSSFGEAADKSDGLAVLGYFVKIGKEHKGFKQITDHLKEITKTGSHSPSPGKFDPSCLVKDDISRYWTYE
;
A
#
# COMPACT_ATOMS: atom_id res chain seq x y z
N GLY A 1 -12.68 -3.48 -0.58
CA GLY A 1 -13.73 -4.07 0.28
C GLY A 1 -14.57 -5.04 -0.54
N SER A 2 -15.73 -5.45 -0.05
CA SER A 2 -16.64 -6.35 -0.78
C SER A 2 -17.39 -5.68 -1.94
N GLU A 3 -17.39 -4.34 -1.99
CA GLU A 3 -18.08 -3.55 -3.01
C GLU A 3 -17.17 -2.42 -3.52
N ASN A 4 -17.46 -1.92 -4.72
CA ASN A 4 -16.64 -0.87 -5.36
C ASN A 4 -16.78 0.52 -4.72
N SER A 5 -17.73 0.72 -3.80
CA SER A 5 -17.97 1.98 -3.10
C SER A 5 -17.24 2.10 -1.76
N LYS A 6 -16.69 0.99 -1.23
CA LYS A 6 -16.12 0.94 0.13
C LYS A 6 -14.99 -0.07 0.28
N GLY A 7 -13.99 0.29 1.08
CA GLY A 7 -12.88 -0.61 1.38
C GLY A 7 -11.55 0.03 1.73
N SER A 8 -11.38 1.34 1.51
CA SER A 8 -10.31 2.10 2.14
C SER A 8 -10.53 2.17 3.64
N GLU A 9 -9.42 2.28 4.38
CA GLU A 9 -9.45 2.54 5.82
C GLU A 9 -9.73 4.02 6.05
N HIS A 10 -8.96 4.88 5.38
CA HIS A 10 -9.16 6.31 5.44
C HIS A 10 -10.38 6.75 4.64
N THR A 11 -10.95 7.89 5.06
CA THR A 11 -12.00 8.60 4.33
C THR A 11 -11.63 10.06 4.14
N VAL A 12 -12.15 10.68 3.07
CA VAL A 12 -12.00 12.12 2.84
C VAL A 12 -13.40 12.72 2.77
N ASN A 13 -13.75 13.59 3.71
CA ASN A 13 -15.10 14.15 3.84
C ASN A 13 -16.19 13.07 3.91
N GLY A 14 -15.95 12.00 4.68
CA GLY A 14 -16.87 10.85 4.80
C GLY A 14 -16.94 9.94 3.58
N LYS A 15 -16.23 10.24 2.49
CA LYS A 15 -16.17 9.39 1.30
C LYS A 15 -15.09 8.32 1.46
N MET A 16 -15.51 7.07 1.26
CA MET A 16 -14.62 5.90 1.11
C MET A 16 -14.19 5.69 -0.34
N TYR A 17 -13.13 4.91 -0.51
CA TYR A 17 -12.63 4.40 -1.78
C TYR A 17 -12.70 2.86 -1.81
N PRO A 18 -12.71 2.22 -2.99
CA PRO A 18 -12.81 0.76 -3.10
C PRO A 18 -11.70 -0.02 -2.38
N ALA A 19 -10.49 0.53 -2.35
CA ALA A 19 -9.34 -0.02 -1.63
C ALA A 19 -8.32 1.09 -1.33
N GLU A 20 -7.35 0.75 -0.50
CA GLU A 20 -6.23 1.60 -0.12
C GLU A 20 -4.93 0.78 -0.15
N LEU A 21 -3.87 1.37 -0.67
CA LEU A 21 -2.52 0.80 -0.69
C LEU A 21 -1.69 1.49 0.39
N HIS A 22 -1.04 0.71 1.24
CA HIS A 22 -0.06 1.20 2.20
C HIS A 22 1.35 0.85 1.74
N LEU A 23 2.21 1.87 1.62
CA LEU A 23 3.66 1.70 1.51
C LEU A 23 4.27 2.02 2.88
N VAL A 24 4.71 0.98 3.57
CA VAL A 24 5.20 1.06 4.95
C VAL A 24 6.73 1.22 4.95
N HIS A 25 7.21 2.30 5.55
CA HIS A 25 8.62 2.62 5.70
C HIS A 25 8.98 2.67 7.19
N TRP A 26 10.25 2.49 7.50
CA TRP A 26 10.76 2.57 8.87
C TRP A 26 12.07 3.36 8.92
N ASN A 27 12.37 3.95 10.09
CA ASN A 27 13.53 4.81 10.30
C ASN A 27 14.81 3.98 10.49
N ALA A 28 15.38 3.53 9.37
CA ALA A 28 16.59 2.71 9.33
C ALA A 28 17.87 3.46 9.74
N ASP A 29 17.84 4.79 9.81
CA ASP A 29 18.96 5.59 10.31
C ASP A 29 19.09 5.53 11.84
N LYS A 30 17.97 5.25 12.55
CA LYS A 30 17.92 5.21 14.02
C LYS A 30 17.80 3.81 14.61
N TYR A 31 17.14 2.89 13.91
CA TYR A 31 16.82 1.57 14.43
C TYR A 31 17.49 0.48 13.62
N SER A 32 17.69 -0.69 14.23
CA SER A 32 18.36 -1.82 13.57
C SER A 32 17.41 -2.72 12.79
N SER A 33 16.11 -2.63 13.06
CA SER A 33 15.09 -3.45 12.42
C SER A 33 13.73 -2.77 12.39
N PHE A 34 12.88 -3.22 11.47
CA PHE A 34 11.48 -2.81 11.42
C PHE A 34 10.77 -3.05 12.77
N GLY A 35 11.01 -4.22 13.40
CA GLY A 35 10.36 -4.56 14.68
C GLY A 35 10.75 -3.61 15.81
N GLU A 36 12.02 -3.24 15.90
CA GLU A 36 12.48 -2.25 16.88
C GLU A 36 11.86 -0.87 16.62
N ALA A 37 11.80 -0.45 15.36
CA ALA A 37 11.21 0.83 14.97
C ALA A 37 9.69 0.88 15.21
N ALA A 38 8.98 -0.23 14.99
CA ALA A 38 7.52 -0.27 15.13
C ALA A 38 7.03 0.08 16.56
N ASP A 39 7.87 -0.12 17.57
CA ASP A 39 7.57 0.23 18.97
C ASP A 39 7.93 1.68 19.34
N LYS A 40 8.31 2.52 18.36
CA LYS A 40 8.78 3.90 18.57
C LYS A 40 7.87 4.89 17.87
N SER A 41 7.64 6.04 18.52
CA SER A 41 6.77 7.10 18.00
C SER A 41 7.25 7.68 16.67
N ASP A 42 8.56 7.70 16.41
CA ASP A 42 9.19 8.19 15.18
C ASP A 42 9.76 7.05 14.32
N GLY A 43 9.30 5.83 14.56
CA GLY A 43 9.85 4.64 13.94
C GLY A 43 9.29 4.30 12.57
N LEU A 44 8.03 4.64 12.29
CA LEU A 44 7.35 4.28 11.04
C LEU A 44 6.83 5.50 10.28
N ALA A 45 6.82 5.39 8.96
CA ALA A 45 6.12 6.31 8.07
C ALA A 45 5.32 5.51 7.04
N VAL A 46 3.99 5.65 7.06
CA VAL A 46 3.09 4.93 6.15
C VAL A 46 2.54 5.91 5.12
N LEU A 47 2.76 5.61 3.83
CA LEU A 47 2.12 6.34 2.74
C LEU A 47 0.85 5.61 2.30
N GLY A 48 -0.30 6.25 2.47
CA GLY A 48 -1.61 5.77 2.03
C GLY A 48 -2.00 6.28 0.65
N TYR A 49 -2.33 5.37 -0.27
CA TYR A 49 -2.83 5.69 -1.61
C TYR A 49 -4.23 5.13 -1.83
N PHE A 50 -5.18 6.00 -2.14
CA PHE A 50 -6.53 5.57 -2.51
C PHE A 50 -6.57 4.93 -3.90
N VAL A 51 -7.13 3.74 -4.00
CA VAL A 51 -7.36 3.04 -5.26
C VAL A 51 -8.76 3.37 -5.79
N LYS A 52 -8.85 3.67 -7.08
CA LYS A 52 -10.11 4.00 -7.77
C LYS A 52 -10.37 3.01 -8.89
N ILE A 53 -11.63 2.64 -9.09
CA ILE A 53 -12.05 1.88 -10.27
C ILE A 53 -11.95 2.79 -11.50
N GLY A 54 -11.38 2.26 -12.58
CA GLY A 54 -11.15 3.00 -13.81
C GLY A 54 -10.36 2.17 -14.81
N LYS A 55 -9.51 2.83 -15.58
CA LYS A 55 -8.61 2.18 -16.56
C LYS A 55 -7.65 1.22 -15.84
N GLU A 56 -7.30 0.12 -16.51
CA GLU A 56 -6.28 -0.81 -16.02
C GLU A 56 -4.97 -0.07 -15.75
N HIS A 57 -4.38 -0.38 -14.59
CA HIS A 57 -3.12 0.16 -14.15
C HIS A 57 -2.06 -0.95 -14.17
N LYS A 58 -1.00 -0.79 -14.98
CA LYS A 58 -0.01 -1.85 -15.24
C LYS A 58 0.68 -2.38 -13.98
N GLY A 59 1.05 -1.51 -13.04
CA GLY A 59 1.66 -1.92 -11.77
C GLY A 59 0.74 -2.82 -10.93
N PHE A 60 -0.49 -2.36 -10.65
CA PHE A 60 -1.53 -3.19 -10.02
C PHE A 60 -1.82 -4.47 -10.77
N LYS A 61 -1.80 -4.46 -12.11
CA LYS A 61 -2.03 -5.67 -12.91
C LYS A 61 -1.01 -6.76 -12.59
N GLN A 62 0.28 -6.42 -12.51
CA GLN A 62 1.34 -7.37 -12.13
C GLN A 62 1.08 -7.99 -10.75
N ILE A 63 0.66 -7.18 -9.77
CA ILE A 63 0.28 -7.67 -8.44
C ILE A 63 -0.91 -8.62 -8.55
N THR A 64 -2.00 -8.20 -9.20
CA THR A 64 -3.24 -9.00 -9.27
C THR A 64 -3.08 -10.30 -10.06
N ASP A 65 -2.20 -10.34 -11.05
CA ASP A 65 -1.90 -11.57 -11.78
C ASP A 65 -1.13 -12.55 -10.89
N HIS A 66 -0.18 -12.06 -10.08
CA HIS A 66 0.58 -12.88 -9.16
C HIS A 66 -0.25 -13.37 -7.96
N LEU A 67 -1.22 -12.58 -7.48
CA LEU A 67 -2.13 -13.00 -6.40
C LEU A 67 -2.93 -14.27 -6.72
N LYS A 68 -3.07 -14.64 -8.01
CA LYS A 68 -3.70 -15.91 -8.43
C LYS A 68 -2.92 -17.14 -7.96
N GLU A 69 -1.64 -16.98 -7.65
CA GLU A 69 -0.78 -18.04 -7.11
C GLU A 69 -0.90 -18.16 -5.58
N ILE A 70 -1.41 -17.12 -4.91
CA ILE A 70 -1.47 -17.01 -3.44
C ILE A 70 -2.95 -16.92 -3.01
N THR A 71 -3.64 -18.06 -3.06
CA THR A 71 -5.10 -18.13 -2.80
C THR A 71 -5.46 -18.69 -1.44
N LYS A 72 -4.49 -19.26 -0.71
CA LYS A 72 -4.70 -19.88 0.60
C LYS A 72 -4.00 -19.09 1.70
N THR A 73 -4.65 -18.98 2.86
CA THR A 73 -4.04 -18.41 4.06
C THR A 73 -2.74 -19.12 4.41
N GLY A 74 -1.69 -18.35 4.69
CA GLY A 74 -0.35 -18.87 5.04
C GLY A 74 0.47 -19.36 3.85
N SER A 75 -0.09 -19.38 2.63
CA SER A 75 0.70 -19.64 1.43
C SER A 75 1.53 -18.41 1.03
N HIS A 76 2.65 -18.69 0.37
CA HIS A 76 3.53 -17.69 -0.24
C HIS A 76 3.97 -18.24 -1.60
N SER A 77 4.28 -17.35 -2.54
CA SER A 77 5.03 -17.71 -3.75
C SER A 77 6.25 -16.79 -3.88
N PRO A 78 7.28 -17.21 -4.64
CA PRO A 78 8.42 -16.35 -4.93
C PRO A 78 7.95 -15.08 -5.61
N SER A 79 8.64 -13.95 -5.40
CA SER A 79 8.24 -12.69 -6.03
C SER A 79 8.15 -12.84 -7.56
N PRO A 80 7.26 -12.08 -8.24
CA PRO A 80 7.01 -12.21 -9.69
C PRO A 80 8.17 -11.68 -10.57
N GLY A 81 9.40 -11.68 -10.05
CA GLY A 81 10.59 -11.13 -10.69
C GLY A 81 10.80 -9.66 -10.33
N LYS A 82 11.19 -8.85 -11.32
CA LYS A 82 11.46 -7.42 -11.13
C LYS A 82 10.15 -6.65 -10.96
N PHE A 83 9.89 -6.20 -9.74
CA PHE A 83 8.79 -5.29 -9.42
C PHE A 83 9.35 -4.04 -8.74
N ASP A 84 9.07 -2.87 -9.31
CA ASP A 84 9.42 -1.58 -8.71
C ASP A 84 8.15 -0.94 -8.13
N PRO A 85 8.02 -0.82 -6.79
CA PRO A 85 6.86 -0.21 -6.15
C PRO A 85 6.59 1.24 -6.59
N SER A 86 7.58 1.96 -7.11
CA SER A 86 7.40 3.31 -7.65
C SER A 86 6.37 3.34 -8.78
N CYS A 87 6.17 2.22 -9.48
CA CYS A 87 5.19 2.13 -10.55
C CYS A 87 3.74 2.24 -10.06
N LEU A 88 3.46 2.09 -8.76
CA LEU A 88 2.13 2.17 -8.16
C LEU A 88 1.73 3.58 -7.74
N VAL A 89 2.70 4.49 -7.63
CA VAL A 89 2.48 5.84 -7.13
C VAL A 89 2.39 6.83 -8.29
N LYS A 90 1.78 7.99 -8.02
CA LYS A 90 1.74 9.08 -9.00
C LYS A 90 3.04 9.87 -8.94
N ASP A 91 3.41 10.48 -10.07
CA ASP A 91 4.59 11.32 -10.16
C ASP A 91 4.51 12.58 -9.26
N ASP A 92 3.30 13.11 -9.04
CA ASP A 92 3.08 14.25 -8.15
C ASP A 92 2.64 13.81 -6.75
N ILE A 93 3.59 13.88 -5.82
CA ILE A 93 3.41 13.62 -4.38
C ILE A 93 3.46 14.90 -3.54
N SER A 94 3.41 16.08 -4.17
CA SER A 94 3.52 17.38 -3.47
C SER A 94 2.31 17.70 -2.58
N ARG A 95 1.21 16.95 -2.73
CA ARG A 95 -0.05 17.18 -2.04
C ARG A 95 -0.50 15.92 -1.30
N TYR A 96 -0.42 15.98 0.02
CA TYR A 96 -0.85 14.91 0.91
C TYR A 96 -1.45 15.48 2.20
N TRP A 97 -2.15 14.62 2.95
CA TRP A 97 -2.49 14.86 4.35
C TRP A 97 -1.61 13.98 5.22
N THR A 98 -1.26 14.44 6.40
CA THR A 98 -0.49 13.68 7.39
C THR A 98 -1.02 13.99 8.79
N TYR A 99 -0.85 13.03 9.69
CA TYR A 99 -1.27 13.08 11.09
C TYR A 99 -0.39 12.11 11.89
N GLU A 100 -0.38 12.27 13.22
CA GLU A 100 0.26 11.37 14.19
C GLU A 100 -0.80 10.61 14.99
#